data_AF-A0A8C7F094-F1
#
_entry.id   AF-A0A8C7F094-F1
#
_cell.length_a   1.000
_cell.length_b   1.000
_cell.length_c   1.000
_cell.angle_alpha   90.00
_cell.angle_beta   90.00
_cell.angle_gamma   90.00
#
_symmetry.space_group_name_H-M   'P 1'
#
loop_
_entity.id
_entity.type
_entity.pdbx_description
1 polymer ?
#
loop_
_entity_poly.entity_id
_entity_poly.type
_entity_poly.pdbx_seq_one_letter_code
_entity_poly.pdbx_strand_id
1 'polypeptide(L)'
;MSGRVGDLSPKQAEALEEFRERIQDVLPLLPAQHDHFLLRWLRGKSVTMVLIVCFHCICVQVIEKYLSGGMCGFDREGSPIWWDVIGPVDPKGLFLSASKQDFIKSKIRDCEMLQKECDLQSERLGRHVEAITMIYDCEGLGLKHLWKPAIETYGEILTMFEDNYPEGLKRLFVIKAPKLFPVAYNLVKHFLSEITRNKIIVLGGNWQEVLLNYIDPEQLPAAYGGKLTDPDGDSRCRTKIHYAGTVPTSYYVRESVKVDYEQCLTVSRGSSQQLEYEILFPGCVLRWQFSSDGADIGFGVFMKGKIGERQNAGQMQEVVPSQRYNAHLVPEDGSLTCSEPGVCEYRTARQRHISDF
;
A
#
# COMPACT_ATOMS: atom_id res chain seq x y z
N MET A 1 8.21 -26.45 -20.38
CA MET A 1 6.87 -26.72 -19.85
C MET A 1 6.55 -25.65 -18.81
N SER A 2 5.51 -24.87 -19.05
CA SER A 2 5.11 -23.71 -18.25
C SER A 2 4.44 -24.05 -16.92
N GLY A 3 4.12 -25.33 -16.67
CA GLY A 3 3.41 -25.74 -15.46
C GLY A 3 1.93 -25.34 -15.47
N ARG A 4 1.35 -25.13 -16.67
CA ARG A 4 -0.07 -24.87 -16.90
C ARG A 4 -0.72 -26.09 -17.57
N VAL A 5 -2.04 -26.19 -17.44
CA VAL A 5 -2.82 -27.24 -18.12
C VAL A 5 -2.52 -27.23 -19.62
N GLY A 6 -2.25 -28.41 -20.18
CA GLY A 6 -1.83 -28.56 -21.58
C GLY A 6 -0.33 -28.39 -21.83
N ASP A 7 0.46 -27.95 -20.85
CA ASP A 7 1.91 -27.73 -20.95
C ASP A 7 2.64 -28.13 -19.65
N LEU A 8 2.35 -29.35 -19.18
CA LEU A 8 3.00 -30.00 -18.02
C LEU A 8 4.11 -30.96 -18.46
N SER A 9 5.25 -30.92 -17.78
CA SER A 9 6.26 -31.99 -17.84
C SER A 9 5.79 -33.23 -17.04
N PRO A 10 6.35 -34.43 -17.28
CA PRO A 10 6.03 -35.61 -16.49
C PRO A 10 6.18 -35.40 -14.98
N LYS A 11 7.26 -34.73 -14.56
CA LYS A 11 7.50 -34.39 -13.14
C LYS A 11 6.44 -33.45 -12.55
N GLN A 12 5.92 -32.52 -13.35
CA GLN A 12 4.88 -31.59 -12.90
C GLN A 12 3.51 -32.27 -12.80
N ALA A 13 3.21 -33.20 -13.70
CA ALA A 13 2.00 -34.00 -13.63
C ALA A 13 2.02 -34.91 -12.39
N GLU A 14 3.15 -35.57 -12.11
CA GLU A 14 3.35 -36.36 -10.89
C GLU A 14 3.19 -35.51 -9.62
N ALA A 15 3.84 -34.34 -9.57
CA ALA A 15 3.70 -33.42 -8.45
C ALA A 15 2.25 -32.92 -8.23
N LEU A 16 1.46 -32.79 -9.30
CA LEU A 16 0.04 -32.42 -9.22
C LEU A 16 -0.80 -33.52 -8.56
N GLU A 17 -0.57 -34.78 -8.95
CA GLU A 17 -1.27 -35.92 -8.34
C GLU A 17 -0.87 -36.11 -6.87
N GLU A 18 0.43 -36.04 -6.55
CA GLU A 18 0.90 -36.07 -5.16
C GLU A 18 0.28 -34.95 -4.32
N PHE A 19 0.19 -33.74 -4.89
CA PHE A 19 -0.41 -32.61 -4.20
C PHE A 19 -1.89 -32.84 -3.92
N ARG A 20 -2.64 -33.36 -4.92
CA ARG A 20 -4.06 -33.71 -4.79
C ARG A 20 -4.30 -34.76 -3.70
N GLU A 21 -3.43 -35.76 -3.60
CA GLU A 21 -3.50 -36.79 -2.55
C GLU A 21 -3.22 -36.21 -1.15
N ARG A 22 -2.21 -35.34 -1.03
CA ARG A 22 -1.85 -34.73 0.26
C ARG A 22 -2.93 -33.82 0.85
N ILE A 23 -3.73 -33.18 -0.01
CA ILE A 23 -4.78 -32.23 0.42
C ILE A 23 -6.18 -32.87 0.41
N GLN A 24 -6.29 -34.19 0.30
CA GLN A 24 -7.57 -34.87 0.11
C GLN A 24 -8.59 -34.59 1.22
N ASP A 25 -8.13 -34.32 2.44
CA ASP A 25 -8.93 -33.94 3.61
C ASP A 25 -9.58 -32.54 3.48
N VAL A 26 -8.89 -31.60 2.83
CA VAL A 26 -9.37 -30.22 2.62
C VAL A 26 -9.91 -29.97 1.21
N LEU A 27 -9.62 -30.83 0.23
CA LEU A 27 -10.04 -30.70 -1.17
C LEU A 27 -11.56 -30.45 -1.34
N PRO A 28 -12.46 -31.10 -0.59
CA PRO A 28 -13.90 -30.85 -0.68
C PRO A 28 -14.33 -29.47 -0.18
N LEU A 29 -13.50 -28.80 0.63
CA LEU A 29 -13.77 -27.48 1.20
C LEU A 29 -13.27 -26.33 0.29
N LEU A 30 -12.54 -26.66 -0.78
CA LEU A 30 -11.97 -25.67 -1.68
C LEU A 30 -13.02 -25.09 -2.63
N PRO A 31 -12.86 -23.83 -3.08
CA PRO A 31 -13.77 -23.21 -4.03
C PRO A 31 -13.72 -23.87 -5.43
N ALA A 32 -12.61 -24.54 -5.77
CA ALA A 32 -12.45 -25.27 -7.02
C ALA A 32 -11.49 -26.45 -6.85
N GLN A 33 -11.76 -27.57 -7.55
CA GLN A 33 -10.93 -28.79 -7.52
C GLN A 33 -10.21 -29.10 -8.85
N HIS A 34 -10.40 -28.26 -9.87
CA HIS A 34 -9.81 -28.44 -11.20
C HIS A 34 -8.30 -28.11 -11.22
N ASP A 35 -7.55 -28.69 -12.16
CA ASP A 35 -6.09 -28.59 -12.23
C ASP A 35 -5.57 -27.15 -12.29
N HIS A 36 -6.27 -26.25 -12.98
CA HIS A 36 -5.90 -24.84 -13.02
C HIS A 36 -5.82 -24.18 -11.64
N PHE A 37 -6.64 -24.61 -10.67
CA PHE A 37 -6.64 -24.09 -9.32
C PHE A 37 -5.45 -24.65 -8.56
N LEU A 38 -5.28 -25.98 -8.57
CA LEU A 38 -4.19 -26.66 -7.86
C LEU A 38 -2.79 -26.28 -8.37
N LEU A 39 -2.64 -26.13 -9.69
CA LEU A 39 -1.38 -25.73 -10.31
C LEU A 39 -0.95 -24.30 -9.93
N ARG A 40 -1.88 -23.41 -9.54
CA ARG A 40 -1.51 -22.08 -9.02
C ARG A 40 -0.72 -22.19 -7.72
N TRP A 41 -1.15 -23.05 -6.80
CA TRP A 41 -0.46 -23.30 -5.53
C TRP A 41 0.92 -23.92 -5.75
N LEU A 42 1.03 -24.90 -6.66
CA LEU A 42 2.31 -25.52 -7.01
C LEU A 42 3.30 -24.54 -7.66
N ARG A 43 2.83 -23.64 -8.54
CA ARG A 43 3.68 -22.60 -9.15
C ARG A 43 4.06 -21.51 -8.15
N GLY A 44 3.11 -21.08 -7.32
CA GLY A 44 3.32 -20.07 -6.29
C GLY A 44 4.14 -20.54 -5.10
N LYS A 45 4.31 -21.86 -4.93
CA LYS A 45 4.96 -22.49 -3.76
C LYS A 45 4.35 -22.08 -2.42
N SER A 46 3.08 -21.63 -2.42
CA SER A 46 2.33 -21.33 -1.21
C SER A 46 1.64 -22.61 -0.72
N VAL A 47 1.75 -22.89 0.58
CA VAL A 47 1.16 -24.07 1.24
C VAL A 47 0.03 -23.64 2.20
N THR A 48 -0.19 -22.34 2.35
CA THR A 48 -1.17 -21.80 3.31
C THR A 48 -2.39 -21.33 2.55
N MET A 49 -3.44 -22.14 2.58
CA MET A 49 -4.75 -21.72 2.11
C MET A 49 -5.62 -21.43 3.34
N VAL A 50 -5.78 -20.14 3.66
CA VAL A 50 -6.79 -19.77 4.65
C VAL A 50 -8.13 -19.83 3.94
N LEU A 51 -9.02 -20.72 4.38
CA LEU A 51 -10.41 -20.71 3.93
C LEU A 51 -11.01 -19.38 4.42
N ILE A 52 -11.00 -18.38 3.56
CA ILE A 52 -11.65 -17.11 3.85
C ILE A 52 -13.14 -17.34 3.69
N VAL A 53 -13.77 -17.81 4.77
CA VAL A 53 -15.22 -17.94 4.82
C VAL A 53 -15.78 -16.52 4.74
N CYS A 54 -16.23 -16.14 3.55
CA CYS A 54 -16.96 -14.91 3.26
C CYS A 54 -18.32 -14.94 3.98
N PHE A 55 -18.32 -14.85 5.31
CA PHE A 55 -19.49 -14.40 6.04
C PHE A 55 -19.68 -12.93 5.71
N HIS A 56 -20.61 -12.65 4.79
CA HIS A 56 -21.28 -11.37 4.58
C HIS A 56 -20.45 -10.18 5.10
N CYS A 57 -19.39 -9.85 4.37
CA CYS A 57 -18.58 -8.70 4.74
C CYS A 57 -19.50 -7.48 4.60
N ILE A 58 -19.87 -6.84 5.71
CA ILE A 58 -20.48 -5.52 5.66
C ILE A 58 -19.31 -4.58 5.41
N CYS A 59 -19.16 -4.09 4.18
CA CYS A 59 -18.15 -3.07 3.94
C CYS A 59 -18.59 -1.82 4.67
N VAL A 60 -17.69 -1.25 5.47
CA VAL A 60 -17.97 0.00 6.17
C VAL A 60 -18.15 1.08 5.11
N GLN A 61 -19.25 1.84 5.18
CA GLN A 61 -19.60 2.87 4.17
C GLN A 61 -18.45 3.83 3.86
N VAL A 62 -17.57 4.09 4.82
CA VAL A 62 -16.40 4.94 4.61
C VAL A 62 -15.39 4.34 3.63
N ILE A 63 -15.22 3.01 3.63
CA ILE A 63 -14.31 2.32 2.70
C ILE A 63 -14.89 2.39 1.29
N GLU A 64 -16.18 2.10 1.13
CA GLU A 64 -16.83 2.14 -0.19
C GLU A 64 -16.82 3.54 -0.82
N LYS A 65 -16.89 4.59 0.01
CA LYS A 65 -16.97 5.98 -0.44
C LYS A 65 -15.65 6.73 -0.48
N TYR A 66 -14.59 6.24 0.15
CA TYR A 66 -13.34 6.99 0.30
C TYR A 66 -12.07 6.15 0.11
N LEU A 67 -12.16 4.83 -0.02
CA LEU A 67 -11.04 4.04 -0.51
C LEU A 67 -11.00 4.16 -2.04
N SER A 68 -9.81 4.41 -2.59
CA SER A 68 -9.64 4.49 -4.02
C SER A 68 -9.63 3.12 -4.67
N GLY A 69 -10.04 3.08 -5.92
CA GLY A 69 -9.83 1.96 -6.82
C GLY A 69 -11.11 1.36 -7.36
N GLY A 70 -10.96 0.34 -8.18
CA GLY A 70 -12.09 -0.37 -8.79
C GLY A 70 -11.71 -1.11 -10.06
N MET A 71 -12.58 -2.02 -10.47
CA MET A 71 -12.40 -2.80 -11.69
C MET A 71 -12.96 -2.03 -12.90
N CYS A 72 -12.14 -1.81 -13.91
CA CYS A 72 -12.58 -1.13 -15.14
C CYS A 72 -11.79 -1.61 -16.37
N GLY A 73 -12.50 -2.28 -17.27
CA GLY A 73 -11.97 -2.77 -18.54
C GLY A 73 -11.29 -4.13 -18.45
N PHE A 74 -10.94 -4.66 -19.62
CA PHE A 74 -10.14 -5.88 -19.79
C PHE A 74 -8.92 -5.59 -20.65
N ASP A 75 -7.81 -6.27 -20.38
CA ASP A 75 -6.66 -6.21 -21.26
C ASP A 75 -6.91 -7.00 -22.57
N ARG A 76 -6.01 -6.88 -23.54
CA ARG A 76 -6.15 -7.54 -24.85
C ARG A 76 -6.24 -9.06 -24.78
N GLU A 77 -5.82 -9.67 -23.67
CA GLU A 77 -5.92 -11.11 -23.45
C GLU A 77 -7.14 -11.48 -22.59
N GLY A 78 -8.01 -10.51 -22.29
CA GLY A 78 -9.26 -10.72 -21.56
C GLY A 78 -9.12 -10.71 -20.04
N SER A 79 -7.93 -10.44 -19.50
CA SER A 79 -7.72 -10.32 -18.05
C SER A 79 -8.40 -9.06 -17.51
N PRO A 80 -9.17 -9.14 -16.41
CA PRO A 80 -9.74 -7.97 -15.76
C PRO A 80 -8.67 -6.96 -15.33
N ILE A 81 -9.01 -5.67 -15.39
CA ILE A 81 -8.11 -4.58 -14.99
C ILE A 81 -8.59 -3.95 -13.69
N TRP A 82 -7.73 -3.99 -12.67
CA TRP A 82 -7.94 -3.28 -11.40
C TRP A 82 -7.15 -1.96 -11.38
N TRP A 83 -7.80 -0.90 -10.94
CA TRP A 83 -7.21 0.42 -10.78
C TRP A 83 -7.02 0.75 -9.30
N ASP A 84 -5.85 1.28 -8.93
CA ASP A 84 -5.61 1.92 -7.63
C ASP A 84 -5.08 3.34 -7.88
N VAL A 85 -5.78 4.36 -7.35
CA VAL A 85 -5.44 5.78 -7.54
C VAL A 85 -4.94 6.36 -6.22
N ILE A 86 -3.62 6.51 -6.09
CA ILE A 86 -2.96 6.67 -4.79
C ILE A 86 -3.06 8.10 -4.24
N GLY A 87 -2.73 9.11 -5.04
CA GLY A 87 -2.59 10.50 -4.57
C GLY A 87 -3.77 11.07 -3.76
N PRO A 88 -5.03 10.86 -4.14
CA PRO A 88 -6.16 11.44 -3.42
C PRO A 88 -6.53 10.68 -2.14
N VAL A 89 -5.94 9.51 -1.87
CA VAL A 89 -6.21 8.74 -0.65
C VAL A 89 -5.86 9.57 0.58
N ASP A 90 -6.70 9.45 1.61
CA ASP A 90 -6.52 10.05 2.94
C ASP A 90 -6.29 8.95 3.98
N PRO A 91 -5.02 8.52 4.20
CA PRO A 91 -4.73 7.41 5.10
C PRO A 91 -5.15 7.70 6.55
N LYS A 92 -4.95 8.93 7.05
CA LYS A 92 -5.33 9.27 8.42
C LYS A 92 -6.85 9.21 8.58
N GLY A 93 -7.60 9.89 7.70
CA GLY A 93 -9.06 9.89 7.77
C GLY A 93 -9.66 8.49 7.67
N LEU A 94 -9.11 7.63 6.80
CA LEU A 94 -9.53 6.24 6.67
C LEU A 94 -9.30 5.45 7.97
N PHE A 95 -8.11 5.54 8.57
CA PHE A 95 -7.78 4.80 9.80
C PHE A 95 -8.45 5.33 11.06
N LEU A 96 -8.85 6.60 11.06
CA LEU A 96 -9.70 7.16 12.11
C LEU A 96 -11.17 6.70 11.97
N SER A 97 -11.56 6.22 10.79
CA SER A 97 -12.96 5.85 10.50
C SER A 97 -13.22 4.35 10.42
N ALA A 98 -12.21 3.54 10.08
CA ALA A 98 -12.34 2.10 9.92
C ALA A 98 -11.17 1.35 10.58
N SER A 99 -11.38 0.07 10.89
CA SER A 99 -10.32 -0.77 11.45
C SER A 99 -9.41 -1.32 10.36
N LYS A 100 -8.19 -1.70 10.75
CA LYS A 100 -7.25 -2.45 9.90
C LYS A 100 -7.91 -3.67 9.25
N GLN A 101 -8.69 -4.43 10.02
CA GLN A 101 -9.36 -5.62 9.52
C GLN A 101 -10.42 -5.32 8.46
N ASP A 102 -11.08 -4.16 8.52
CA ASP A 102 -12.06 -3.77 7.51
C ASP A 102 -11.38 -3.52 6.16
N PHE A 103 -10.18 -2.92 6.15
CA PHE A 103 -9.39 -2.77 4.92
C PHE A 103 -8.96 -4.11 4.33
N ILE A 104 -8.47 -5.03 5.16
CA ILE A 104 -8.05 -6.37 4.71
C ILE A 104 -9.26 -7.12 4.14
N LYS A 105 -10.40 -7.12 4.83
CA LYS A 105 -11.63 -7.77 4.35
C LYS A 105 -12.17 -7.13 3.06
N SER A 106 -12.06 -5.80 2.92
CA SER A 106 -12.42 -5.12 1.67
C SER A 106 -11.54 -5.59 0.51
N LYS A 107 -10.23 -5.70 0.72
CA LYS A 107 -9.31 -6.15 -0.34
C LYS A 107 -9.46 -7.63 -0.67
N ILE A 108 -9.80 -8.47 0.30
CA ILE A 108 -10.23 -9.85 0.05
C ILE A 108 -11.46 -9.87 -0.87
N ARG A 109 -12.50 -9.08 -0.56
CA ARG A 109 -13.70 -8.98 -1.40
C ARG A 109 -13.34 -8.59 -2.84
N ASP A 110 -12.46 -7.60 -3.00
CA ASP A 110 -11.99 -7.16 -4.32
C ASP A 110 -11.31 -8.31 -5.07
N CYS A 111 -10.48 -9.12 -4.39
CA CYS A 111 -9.83 -10.30 -4.97
C CYS A 111 -10.84 -11.37 -5.38
N GLU A 112 -11.82 -11.69 -4.54
CA GLU A 112 -12.89 -12.66 -4.87
C GLU A 112 -13.74 -12.20 -6.05
N MET A 113 -14.07 -10.90 -6.10
CA MET A 113 -14.79 -10.29 -7.22
C MET A 113 -13.99 -10.44 -8.52
N LEU A 114 -12.69 -10.19 -8.48
CA LEU A 114 -11.81 -10.31 -9.65
C LEU A 114 -11.63 -11.76 -10.09
N GLN A 115 -11.54 -12.72 -9.17
CA GLN A 115 -11.50 -14.14 -9.52
C GLN A 115 -12.80 -14.56 -10.22
N LYS A 116 -13.95 -14.14 -9.69
CA LYS A 116 -15.23 -14.39 -10.34
C LYS A 116 -15.31 -13.77 -11.74
N GLU A 117 -14.76 -12.57 -11.94
CA GLU A 117 -14.72 -11.97 -13.28
C GLU A 117 -13.78 -12.73 -14.22
N CYS A 118 -12.66 -13.27 -13.72
CA CYS A 118 -11.80 -14.17 -14.49
C CYS A 118 -12.56 -15.43 -14.95
N ASP A 119 -13.39 -16.03 -14.10
CA ASP A 119 -14.21 -17.19 -14.47
C ASP A 119 -15.22 -16.83 -15.56
N LEU A 120 -15.94 -15.71 -15.40
CA LEU A 120 -16.88 -15.20 -16.40
C LEU A 120 -16.19 -14.87 -17.74
N GLN A 121 -14.99 -14.29 -17.69
CA GLN A 121 -14.19 -14.03 -18.89
C GLN A 121 -13.72 -15.34 -19.54
N SER A 122 -13.46 -16.37 -18.74
CA SER A 122 -13.07 -17.67 -19.27
C SER A 122 -14.20 -18.31 -20.07
N GLU A 123 -15.43 -18.22 -19.56
CA GLU A 123 -16.64 -18.66 -20.25
C GLU A 123 -16.87 -17.86 -21.55
N ARG A 124 -16.79 -16.52 -21.48
CA ARG A 124 -17.02 -15.64 -22.63
C ARG A 124 -16.03 -15.86 -23.78
N LEU A 125 -14.77 -16.13 -23.45
CA LEU A 125 -13.69 -16.26 -24.42
C LEU A 125 -13.41 -17.70 -24.84
N GLY A 126 -13.99 -18.69 -24.16
CA GLY A 126 -13.72 -20.11 -24.39
C GLY A 126 -12.27 -20.51 -24.10
N ARG A 127 -11.57 -19.75 -23.25
CA ARG A 127 -10.19 -20.01 -22.82
C ARG A 127 -9.99 -19.65 -21.37
N HIS A 128 -9.05 -20.29 -20.70
CA HIS A 128 -8.79 -20.06 -19.28
C HIS A 128 -8.14 -18.69 -19.01
N VAL A 129 -8.80 -17.84 -18.23
CA VAL A 129 -8.32 -16.57 -17.69
C VAL A 129 -8.25 -16.71 -16.18
N GLU A 130 -7.07 -16.50 -15.58
CA GLU A 130 -6.85 -16.69 -14.13
C GLU A 130 -6.07 -15.58 -13.43
N ALA A 131 -5.66 -14.56 -14.20
CA ALA A 131 -4.78 -13.53 -13.69
C ALA A 131 -5.25 -12.15 -14.14
N ILE A 132 -5.00 -11.15 -13.28
CA ILE A 132 -5.45 -9.77 -13.45
C ILE A 132 -4.31 -8.84 -13.87
N THR A 133 -4.66 -7.77 -14.56
CA THR A 133 -3.77 -6.63 -14.78
C THR A 133 -4.10 -5.55 -13.76
N MET A 134 -3.09 -4.98 -13.10
CA MET A 134 -3.27 -3.86 -12.16
C MET A 134 -2.64 -2.59 -12.72
N ILE A 135 -3.29 -1.45 -12.50
CA ILE A 135 -2.77 -0.13 -12.83
C ILE A 135 -2.73 0.73 -11.57
N TYR A 136 -1.52 1.12 -11.19
CA TYR A 136 -1.24 1.99 -10.05
C TYR A 136 -0.98 3.39 -10.55
N ASP A 137 -1.97 4.26 -10.37
CA ASP A 137 -1.80 5.69 -10.59
C ASP A 137 -1.16 6.32 -9.35
N CYS A 138 0.15 6.53 -9.42
CA CYS A 138 0.95 7.11 -8.34
C CYS A 138 1.05 8.64 -8.43
N GLU A 139 0.29 9.30 -9.30
CA GLU A 139 0.22 10.76 -9.30
C GLU A 139 -0.27 11.25 -7.93
N GLY A 140 0.45 12.21 -7.34
CA GLY A 140 0.16 12.72 -6.01
C GLY A 140 0.63 11.84 -4.85
N LEU A 141 1.34 10.73 -5.11
CA LEU A 141 2.04 9.99 -4.05
C LEU A 141 3.01 10.94 -3.32
N GLY A 142 2.77 11.07 -2.02
CA GLY A 142 3.43 12.01 -1.13
C GLY A 142 3.63 11.47 0.28
N LEU A 143 4.27 12.25 1.15
CA LEU A 143 4.67 11.85 2.51
C LEU A 143 3.52 11.32 3.38
N LYS A 144 2.28 11.83 3.19
CA LYS A 144 1.08 11.34 3.90
C LYS A 144 0.83 9.82 3.73
N HIS A 145 1.24 9.24 2.61
CA HIS A 145 1.08 7.81 2.31
C HIS A 145 2.15 6.96 2.96
N LEU A 146 3.23 7.57 3.44
CA LEU A 146 4.30 6.86 4.15
C LEU A 146 3.98 6.70 5.63
N TRP A 147 2.82 7.13 6.13
CA TRP A 147 2.46 7.02 7.55
C TRP A 147 2.49 5.56 8.04
N LYS A 148 3.03 5.30 9.25
CA LYS A 148 3.43 3.95 9.71
C LYS A 148 2.26 2.95 9.71
N PRO A 149 1.11 3.27 10.32
CA PRO A 149 -0.04 2.37 10.31
C PRO A 149 -0.55 2.04 8.90
N ALA A 150 -0.47 3.00 7.97
CA ALA A 150 -0.87 2.79 6.58
C ALA A 150 0.09 1.85 5.85
N ILE A 151 1.40 2.03 6.00
CA ILE A 151 2.41 1.16 5.41
C ILE A 151 2.34 -0.26 5.97
N GLU A 152 2.17 -0.41 7.29
CA GLU A 152 2.06 -1.72 7.93
C GLU A 152 0.81 -2.47 7.46
N THR A 153 -0.34 -1.80 7.43
CA THR A 153 -1.59 -2.40 6.94
C THR A 153 -1.52 -2.75 5.46
N TYR A 154 -0.92 -1.88 4.63
CA TYR A 154 -0.72 -2.18 3.22
C TYR A 154 0.22 -3.37 3.05
N GLY A 155 1.25 -3.50 3.89
CA GLY A 155 2.10 -4.68 3.98
C GLY A 155 1.32 -5.96 4.29
N GLU A 156 0.43 -5.93 5.28
CA GLU A 156 -0.44 -7.06 5.60
C GLU A 156 -1.39 -7.42 4.45
N ILE A 157 -1.90 -6.43 3.72
CA ILE A 157 -2.71 -6.66 2.51
C ILE A 157 -1.89 -7.35 1.42
N LEU A 158 -0.64 -6.93 1.20
CA LEU A 158 0.25 -7.56 0.22
C LEU A 158 0.59 -9.00 0.61
N THR A 159 0.92 -9.24 1.88
CA THR A 159 1.15 -10.60 2.40
C THR A 159 -0.09 -11.47 2.22
N MET A 160 -1.28 -10.94 2.58
CA MET A 160 -2.54 -11.64 2.35
C MET A 160 -2.73 -12.00 0.87
N PHE A 161 -2.40 -11.07 -0.05
CA PHE A 161 -2.49 -11.32 -1.48
C PHE A 161 -1.54 -12.43 -1.95
N GLU A 162 -0.27 -12.37 -1.55
CA GLU A 162 0.75 -13.37 -1.92
C GLU A 162 0.44 -14.76 -1.37
N ASP A 163 -0.02 -14.84 -0.12
CA ASP A 163 -0.29 -16.11 0.55
C ASP A 163 -1.54 -16.80 -0.01
N ASN A 164 -2.60 -16.03 -0.30
CA ASN A 164 -3.94 -16.58 -0.61
C ASN A 164 -4.32 -16.53 -2.10
N TYR A 165 -3.67 -15.68 -2.91
CA TYR A 165 -3.94 -15.54 -4.35
C TYR A 165 -2.68 -15.77 -5.20
N PRO A 166 -1.99 -16.92 -5.03
CA PRO A 166 -0.76 -17.19 -5.74
C PRO A 166 -0.99 -17.17 -7.25
N GLU A 167 -0.04 -16.57 -7.98
CA GLU A 167 -0.09 -16.42 -9.44
C GLU A 167 -1.32 -15.63 -9.96
N GLY A 168 -2.08 -14.95 -9.09
CA GLY A 168 -3.25 -14.15 -9.46
C GLY A 168 -2.90 -12.83 -10.18
N LEU A 169 -1.68 -12.32 -10.01
CA LEU A 169 -1.20 -11.15 -10.75
C LEU A 169 -0.60 -11.55 -12.10
N LYS A 170 -1.05 -10.91 -13.18
CA LYS A 170 -0.44 -11.00 -14.51
C LYS A 170 0.67 -9.96 -14.69
N ARG A 171 0.34 -8.69 -14.42
CA ARG A 171 1.24 -7.54 -14.50
C ARG A 171 0.69 -6.36 -13.70
N LEU A 172 1.57 -5.52 -13.20
CA LEU A 172 1.23 -4.28 -12.51
C LEU A 172 1.96 -3.12 -13.18
N PHE A 173 1.22 -2.17 -13.73
CA PHE A 173 1.78 -0.94 -14.30
C PHE A 173 1.75 0.18 -13.26
N VAL A 174 2.92 0.73 -12.95
CA VAL A 174 3.02 1.96 -12.15
C VAL A 174 3.14 3.13 -13.10
N ILE A 175 2.17 4.05 -13.07
CA ILE A 175 2.16 5.24 -13.91
C ILE A 175 2.32 6.51 -13.08
N LYS A 176 2.87 7.55 -13.69
CA LYS A 176 3.05 8.89 -13.09
C LYS A 176 3.76 8.84 -11.72
N ALA A 177 4.72 7.94 -11.58
CA ALA A 177 5.48 7.75 -10.34
C ALA A 177 6.34 9.00 -10.02
N PRO A 178 6.16 9.64 -8.84
CA PRO A 178 6.98 10.78 -8.45
C PRO A 178 8.35 10.33 -7.92
N LYS A 179 9.26 11.29 -7.69
CA LYS A 179 10.59 11.03 -7.10
C LYS A 179 10.55 10.30 -5.74
N LEU A 180 9.41 10.37 -5.04
CA LEU A 180 9.19 9.67 -3.77
C LEU A 180 8.93 8.16 -3.95
N PHE A 181 8.54 7.71 -5.14
CA PHE A 181 8.14 6.32 -5.40
C PHE A 181 9.19 5.28 -4.96
N PRO A 182 10.51 5.44 -5.23
CA PRO A 182 11.50 4.46 -4.78
C PRO A 182 11.52 4.27 -3.26
N VAL A 183 11.28 5.34 -2.49
CA VAL A 183 11.18 5.27 -1.02
C VAL A 183 9.95 4.48 -0.62
N ALA A 184 8.78 4.81 -1.17
CA ALA A 184 7.53 4.10 -0.90
C ALA A 184 7.65 2.61 -1.25
N TYR A 185 8.18 2.30 -2.43
CA TYR A 185 8.37 0.94 -2.90
C TYR A 185 9.33 0.16 -1.99
N ASN A 186 10.42 0.78 -1.53
CA ASN A 186 11.37 0.13 -0.62
C ASN A 186 10.76 -0.25 0.74
N LEU A 187 9.72 0.46 1.20
CA LEU A 187 9.02 0.14 2.44
C LEU A 187 8.09 -1.08 2.33
N VAL A 188 7.64 -1.40 1.12
CA VAL A 188 6.64 -2.48 0.90
C VAL A 188 7.20 -3.67 0.13
N LYS A 189 8.32 -3.51 -0.57
CA LYS A 189 8.89 -4.55 -1.45
C LYS A 189 9.23 -5.86 -0.74
N HIS A 190 9.48 -5.85 0.57
CA HIS A 190 9.79 -7.08 1.32
C HIS A 190 8.56 -7.95 1.57
N PHE A 191 7.35 -7.41 1.39
CA PHE A 191 6.12 -8.19 1.42
C PHE A 191 5.81 -8.85 0.08
N LEU A 192 6.59 -8.56 -0.97
CA LEU A 192 6.35 -9.05 -2.33
C LEU A 192 7.28 -10.22 -2.67
N SER A 193 6.70 -11.27 -3.24
CA SER A 193 7.47 -12.38 -3.79
C SER A 193 8.34 -11.90 -4.97
N GLU A 194 9.39 -12.65 -5.29
CA GLU A 194 10.23 -12.35 -6.46
C GLU A 194 9.41 -12.39 -7.77
N ILE A 195 8.45 -13.33 -7.84
CA ILE A 195 7.53 -13.48 -8.98
C ILE A 195 6.71 -12.20 -9.16
N THR A 196 6.10 -11.67 -8.08
CA THR A 196 5.32 -10.43 -8.15
C THR A 196 6.20 -9.24 -8.48
N ARG A 197 7.39 -9.12 -7.89
CA ARG A 197 8.33 -8.02 -8.20
C ARG A 197 8.73 -7.99 -9.68
N ASN A 198 8.90 -9.15 -10.30
CA ASN A 198 9.22 -9.26 -11.74
C ASN A 198 8.04 -8.88 -12.65
N LYS A 199 6.81 -8.83 -12.12
CA LYS A 199 5.59 -8.42 -12.84
C LYS A 199 5.29 -6.92 -12.69
N ILE A 200 6.04 -6.18 -11.87
CA ILE A 200 5.90 -4.73 -11.69
C ILE A 200 6.68 -4.00 -12.79
N ILE A 201 5.97 -3.15 -13.54
CA ILE A 201 6.51 -2.38 -14.65
C ILE A 201 6.29 -0.90 -14.34
N VAL A 202 7.37 -0.18 -14.04
CA VAL A 202 7.33 1.26 -13.80
C VAL A 202 7.46 2.00 -15.13
N LEU A 203 6.43 2.76 -15.50
CA LEU A 203 6.35 3.45 -16.78
C LEU A 203 6.86 4.89 -16.69
N GLY A 204 7.51 5.34 -17.77
CA GLY A 204 8.01 6.70 -17.94
C GLY A 204 6.96 7.66 -18.52
N GLY A 205 7.41 8.73 -19.19
CA GLY A 205 6.53 9.76 -19.75
C GLY A 205 5.57 9.27 -20.84
N ASN A 206 5.91 8.18 -21.55
CA ASN A 206 5.10 7.56 -22.59
C ASN A 206 4.14 6.48 -22.07
N TRP A 207 3.74 6.55 -20.79
CA TRP A 207 2.92 5.52 -20.15
C TRP A 207 1.59 5.26 -20.88
N GLN A 208 0.96 6.27 -21.47
CA GLN A 208 -0.28 6.11 -22.25
C GLN A 208 -0.09 5.19 -23.46
N GLU A 209 0.96 5.43 -24.25
CA GLU A 209 1.29 4.63 -25.42
C GLU A 209 1.59 3.18 -25.03
N VAL A 210 2.31 2.97 -23.93
CA VAL A 210 2.62 1.64 -23.43
C VAL A 210 1.35 0.91 -22.99
N LEU A 211 0.44 1.57 -22.28
CA LEU A 211 -0.84 0.94 -21.88
C LEU A 211 -1.67 0.50 -23.10
N LEU A 212 -1.69 1.28 -24.18
CA LEU A 212 -2.42 0.94 -25.41
C LEU A 212 -1.88 -0.30 -26.16
N ASN A 213 -0.61 -0.67 -25.92
CA ASN A 213 -0.06 -1.93 -26.44
C ASN A 213 -0.69 -3.15 -25.74
N TYR A 214 -1.16 -2.99 -24.51
CA TYR A 214 -1.69 -4.09 -23.69
C TYR A 214 -3.21 -4.04 -23.54
N ILE A 215 -3.83 -2.88 -23.70
CA ILE A 215 -5.25 -2.64 -23.46
C ILE A 215 -5.84 -2.01 -24.71
N ASP A 216 -7.01 -2.51 -25.12
CA ASP A 216 -7.71 -1.91 -26.26
C ASP A 216 -8.18 -0.47 -25.91
N PRO A 217 -8.10 0.50 -26.84
CA PRO A 217 -8.58 1.86 -26.58
C PRO A 217 -10.01 1.90 -26.05
N GLU A 218 -10.91 1.01 -26.50
CA GLU A 218 -12.31 0.96 -26.05
C GLU A 218 -12.46 0.38 -24.63
N GLN A 219 -11.40 -0.20 -24.06
CA GLN A 219 -11.36 -0.73 -22.69
C GLN A 219 -10.56 0.16 -21.72
N LEU A 220 -9.78 1.11 -22.24
CA LEU A 220 -8.97 2.04 -21.45
C LEU A 220 -9.73 3.37 -21.26
N PRO A 221 -9.87 3.89 -20.02
CA PRO A 221 -10.53 5.18 -19.82
C PRO A 221 -9.86 6.30 -20.62
N ALA A 222 -10.66 7.22 -21.14
CA ALA A 222 -10.18 8.33 -21.97
C ALA A 222 -9.18 9.24 -21.21
N ALA A 223 -9.36 9.43 -19.90
CA ALA A 223 -8.42 10.15 -19.06
C ALA A 223 -7.02 9.50 -18.97
N TYR A 224 -6.91 8.21 -19.31
CA TYR A 224 -5.67 7.45 -19.34
C TYR A 224 -5.17 7.15 -20.76
N GLY A 225 -5.70 7.85 -21.78
CA GLY A 225 -5.25 7.75 -23.17
C GLY A 225 -6.04 6.79 -24.05
N GLY A 226 -7.13 6.20 -23.53
CA GLY A 226 -8.06 5.39 -24.32
C GLY A 226 -9.27 6.17 -24.82
N LYS A 227 -10.40 5.50 -24.93
CA LYS A 227 -11.68 6.03 -25.42
C LYS A 227 -12.87 5.71 -24.52
N LEU A 228 -12.69 4.84 -23.52
CA LEU A 228 -13.77 4.45 -22.62
C LEU A 228 -14.20 5.65 -21.76
N THR A 229 -15.49 5.92 -21.73
CA THR A 229 -16.14 6.93 -20.88
C THR A 229 -17.33 6.32 -20.16
N ASP A 230 -17.77 6.96 -19.09
CA ASP A 230 -19.07 6.66 -18.51
C ASP A 230 -20.22 7.04 -19.47
N PRO A 231 -21.46 6.58 -19.22
CA PRO A 231 -22.63 6.91 -20.04
C PRO A 231 -22.92 8.42 -20.13
N ASP A 232 -22.48 9.21 -19.14
CA ASP A 232 -22.60 10.67 -19.11
C ASP A 232 -21.41 11.39 -19.77
N GLY A 233 -20.45 10.64 -20.31
CA GLY A 233 -19.26 11.18 -20.97
C GLY A 233 -18.07 11.43 -20.03
N ASP A 234 -18.12 11.04 -18.75
CA ASP A 234 -16.97 11.19 -17.86
C ASP A 234 -15.78 10.33 -18.32
N SER A 235 -14.73 11.01 -18.77
CA SER A 235 -13.46 10.41 -19.23
C SER A 235 -12.73 9.58 -18.17
N ARG A 236 -13.05 9.76 -16.88
CA ARG A 236 -12.40 9.08 -15.76
C ARG A 236 -13.10 7.79 -15.35
N CYS A 237 -14.26 7.48 -15.93
CA CYS A 237 -15.03 6.29 -15.58
C CYS A 237 -15.33 6.17 -14.08
N ARG A 238 -15.80 7.27 -13.45
CA ARG A 238 -16.08 7.35 -12.00
C ARG A 238 -17.17 6.40 -11.55
N THR A 239 -18.02 5.89 -12.45
CA THR A 239 -18.98 4.83 -12.11
C THR A 239 -18.30 3.49 -11.78
N LYS A 240 -17.06 3.29 -12.22
CA LYS A 240 -16.28 2.05 -12.06
C LYS A 240 -15.01 2.22 -11.23
N ILE A 241 -14.36 3.37 -11.35
CA ILE A 241 -13.10 3.69 -10.67
C ILE A 241 -13.40 4.73 -9.61
N HIS A 242 -13.21 4.37 -8.35
CA HIS A 242 -13.42 5.30 -7.26
C HIS A 242 -12.16 6.17 -7.05
N TYR A 243 -12.30 7.48 -7.27
CA TYR A 243 -11.25 8.47 -7.01
C TYR A 243 -11.52 9.04 -5.63
N ALA A 244 -10.81 8.51 -4.63
CA ALA A 244 -10.95 8.88 -3.23
C ALA A 244 -10.96 10.41 -2.99
N GLY A 245 -11.34 10.81 -1.78
CA GLY A 245 -11.22 12.18 -1.31
C GLY A 245 -10.91 12.19 0.18
N THR A 246 -10.76 13.38 0.74
CA THR A 246 -10.63 13.56 2.19
C THR A 246 -11.84 12.98 2.89
N VAL A 247 -11.60 12.15 3.91
CA VAL A 247 -12.69 11.53 4.67
C VAL A 247 -13.31 12.59 5.59
N PRO A 248 -14.63 12.84 5.53
CA PRO A 248 -15.28 13.77 6.44
C PRO A 248 -15.13 13.33 7.89
N THR A 249 -14.87 14.28 8.79
CA THR A 249 -14.67 14.01 10.22
C THR A 249 -15.89 13.36 10.89
N SER A 250 -17.08 13.48 10.30
CA SER A 250 -18.29 12.78 10.76
C SER A 250 -18.19 11.25 10.68
N TYR A 251 -17.25 10.71 9.90
CA TYR A 251 -16.98 9.27 9.83
C TYR A 251 -16.01 8.78 10.90
N TYR A 252 -15.36 9.69 11.65
CA TYR A 252 -14.29 9.32 12.56
C TYR A 252 -14.89 8.64 13.80
N VAL A 253 -14.43 7.42 14.07
CA VAL A 253 -14.86 6.61 15.23
C VAL A 253 -13.80 6.56 16.33
N ARG A 254 -12.63 7.16 16.08
CA ARG A 254 -11.52 7.30 17.03
C ARG A 254 -10.76 8.60 16.78
N GLU A 255 -10.10 9.11 17.83
CA GLU A 255 -9.29 10.34 17.76
C GLU A 255 -7.83 10.07 17.40
N SER A 256 -7.33 8.87 17.69
CA SER A 256 -5.97 8.46 17.38
C SER A 256 -5.87 6.97 17.05
N VAL A 257 -4.78 6.58 16.41
CA VAL A 257 -4.42 5.18 16.17
C VAL A 257 -3.31 4.80 17.14
N LYS A 258 -3.48 3.68 17.84
CA LYS A 258 -2.43 3.14 18.71
C LYS A 258 -1.21 2.76 17.87
N VAL A 259 -0.05 3.23 18.27
CA VAL A 259 1.24 2.91 17.64
C VAL A 259 2.21 2.52 18.74
N ASP A 260 2.97 1.45 18.50
CA ASP A 260 4.04 1.05 19.40
C ASP A 260 5.28 1.92 19.17
N TYR A 261 5.82 2.47 20.26
CA TYR A 261 7.01 3.32 20.25
C TYR A 261 8.27 2.51 20.51
N GLU A 262 9.31 2.75 19.71
CA GLU A 262 10.59 2.03 19.82
C GLU A 262 11.42 2.47 21.04
N GLN A 263 11.29 3.74 21.45
CA GLN A 263 12.07 4.33 22.52
C GLN A 263 11.18 5.10 23.49
N CYS A 264 11.42 4.91 24.79
CA CYS A 264 10.84 5.72 25.86
C CYS A 264 11.98 6.45 26.58
N LEU A 265 11.93 7.78 26.57
CA LEU A 265 13.00 8.64 27.10
C LEU A 265 12.46 9.55 28.20
N THR A 266 13.18 9.64 29.32
CA THR A 266 12.86 10.60 30.38
C THR A 266 13.61 11.92 30.14
N VAL A 267 12.86 13.00 29.97
CA VAL A 267 13.41 14.36 29.83
C VAL A 267 13.19 15.16 31.12
N SER A 268 14.27 15.42 31.84
CA SER A 268 14.25 16.26 33.03
C SER A 268 13.81 17.70 32.72
N ARG A 269 13.23 18.38 33.70
CA ARG A 269 12.75 19.77 33.55
C ARG A 269 13.92 20.70 33.19
N GLY A 270 13.73 21.49 32.13
CA GLY A 270 14.75 22.40 31.61
C GLY A 270 15.87 21.71 30.83
N SER A 271 15.76 20.40 30.57
CA SER A 271 16.72 19.63 29.79
C SER A 271 16.19 19.28 28.41
N SER A 272 17.09 18.83 27.54
CA SER A 272 16.77 18.33 26.21
C SER A 272 17.43 16.99 25.95
N GLN A 273 16.76 16.14 25.19
CA GLN A 273 17.34 14.93 24.61
C GLN A 273 17.54 15.13 23.11
N GLN A 274 18.57 14.45 22.57
CA GLN A 274 18.96 14.55 21.18
C GLN A 274 19.13 13.13 20.60
N LEU A 275 18.55 12.90 19.42
CA LEU A 275 18.77 11.67 18.65
C LEU A 275 19.38 12.05 17.31
N GLU A 276 20.53 11.45 17.00
CA GLU A 276 21.29 11.75 15.78
C GLU A 276 21.14 10.62 14.77
N TYR A 277 20.90 10.99 13.51
CA TYR A 277 20.77 10.07 12.38
C TYR A 277 21.64 10.55 11.22
N GLU A 278 22.54 9.69 10.77
CA GLU A 278 23.38 9.98 9.62
C GLU A 278 22.62 9.73 8.30
N ILE A 279 22.51 10.78 7.50
CA ILE A 279 21.95 10.73 6.15
C ILE A 279 23.09 10.50 5.18
N LEU A 280 23.24 9.26 4.74
CA LEU A 280 24.30 8.86 3.82
C LEU A 280 24.05 9.34 2.38
N PHE A 281 22.78 9.39 1.97
CA PHE A 281 22.39 9.69 0.58
C PHE A 281 21.20 10.65 0.52
N PRO A 282 21.18 11.60 -0.44
CA PRO A 282 20.02 12.44 -0.72
C PRO A 282 18.80 11.61 -1.13
N GLY A 283 17.61 12.09 -0.79
CA GLY A 283 16.32 11.48 -1.14
C GLY A 283 15.76 10.53 -0.07
N CYS A 284 16.51 10.23 0.99
CA CYS A 284 15.99 9.52 2.16
C CYS A 284 14.86 10.30 2.83
N VAL A 285 13.90 9.59 3.43
CA VAL A 285 12.81 10.19 4.20
C VAL A 285 13.01 9.89 5.67
N LEU A 286 13.19 10.94 6.45
CA LEU A 286 13.14 10.88 7.91
C LEU A 286 11.68 10.91 8.36
N ARG A 287 11.37 10.10 9.36
CA ARG A 287 10.03 9.96 9.91
C ARG A 287 10.11 9.86 11.40
N TRP A 288 9.18 10.52 12.08
CA TRP A 288 9.09 10.50 13.53
C TRP A 288 7.64 10.42 13.96
N GLN A 289 7.45 9.83 15.14
CA GLN A 289 6.21 9.89 15.88
C GLN A 289 6.56 9.91 17.36
N PHE A 290 5.93 10.81 18.14
CA PHE A 290 6.17 10.90 19.58
C PHE A 290 4.89 11.23 20.34
N SER A 291 4.86 10.81 21.60
CA SER A 291 3.85 11.12 22.59
C SER A 291 4.55 11.50 23.88
N SER A 292 3.96 12.37 24.69
CA SER A 292 4.56 12.81 25.95
C SER A 292 3.54 12.85 27.07
N ASP A 293 3.89 12.39 28.26
CA ASP A 293 2.96 12.38 29.39
C ASP A 293 2.82 13.76 30.06
N GLY A 294 1.58 14.21 30.20
CA GLY A 294 1.14 15.24 31.15
C GLY A 294 1.55 16.69 30.90
N ALA A 295 2.48 16.97 29.99
CA ALA A 295 2.84 18.34 29.61
C ALA A 295 3.25 18.41 28.14
N ASP A 296 3.15 19.60 27.57
CA ASP A 296 3.64 19.85 26.22
C ASP A 296 5.16 19.68 26.15
N ILE A 297 5.61 19.25 24.98
CA ILE A 297 7.03 19.02 24.69
C ILE A 297 7.48 19.88 23.52
N GLY A 298 8.67 20.47 23.63
CA GLY A 298 9.32 21.12 22.50
C GLY A 298 9.93 20.06 21.60
N PHE A 299 9.68 20.12 20.29
CA PHE A 299 10.31 19.24 19.31
C PHE A 299 10.78 20.06 18.11
N GLY A 300 11.95 19.73 17.57
CA GLY A 300 12.49 20.32 16.34
C GLY A 300 13.51 19.38 15.68
N VAL A 301 13.78 19.64 14.40
CA VAL A 301 14.70 18.85 13.58
C VAL A 301 15.77 19.75 12.99
N PHE A 302 17.03 19.38 13.22
CA PHE A 302 18.19 20.19 12.85
C PHE A 302 19.15 19.39 11.97
N MET A 303 19.86 20.07 11.08
CA MET A 303 20.95 19.49 10.29
C MET A 303 22.29 20.03 10.77
N LYS A 304 23.27 19.14 10.92
CA LYS A 304 24.67 19.46 11.25
C LYS A 304 25.65 18.68 10.40
N GLY A 305 26.89 19.17 10.34
CA GLY A 305 27.92 18.65 9.44
C GLY A 305 28.63 17.36 9.91
N LYS A 306 28.64 17.03 11.21
CA LYS A 306 29.33 15.86 11.77
C LYS A 306 28.60 15.24 12.96
N ILE A 307 28.72 13.92 13.11
CA ILE A 307 28.15 13.15 14.24
C ILE A 307 28.93 13.47 15.53
N GLY A 308 28.22 13.54 16.66
CA GLY A 308 28.83 13.67 17.99
C GLY A 308 29.31 15.06 18.39
N GLU A 309 29.29 16.05 17.48
CA GLU A 309 29.53 17.45 17.86
C GLU A 309 28.24 18.04 18.43
N ARG A 310 28.20 18.28 19.75
CA ARG A 310 27.06 18.90 20.41
C ARG A 310 27.07 20.40 20.12
N GLN A 311 26.29 20.83 19.12
CA GLN A 311 26.16 22.25 18.77
C GLN A 311 24.89 22.85 19.38
N ASN A 312 24.95 24.15 19.71
CA ASN A 312 23.78 24.89 20.15
C ASN A 312 22.78 25.02 19.00
N ALA A 313 21.47 25.11 19.30
CA ALA A 313 20.43 25.16 18.25
C ALA A 313 20.68 26.28 17.23
N GLY A 314 21.15 27.46 17.70
CA GLY A 314 21.42 28.61 16.83
C GLY A 314 22.63 28.47 15.91
N GLN A 315 23.41 27.39 16.01
CA GLN A 315 24.54 27.09 15.12
C GLN A 315 24.18 26.01 14.09
N MET A 316 23.05 25.35 14.25
CA MET A 316 22.57 24.30 13.37
C MET A 316 21.57 24.86 12.37
N GLN A 317 21.49 24.27 11.18
CA GLN A 317 20.43 24.58 10.25
C GLN A 317 19.14 23.94 10.73
N GLU A 318 18.15 24.76 11.07
CA GLU A 318 16.82 24.27 11.45
C GLU A 318 16.05 23.85 10.19
N VAL A 319 15.59 22.60 10.17
CA VAL A 319 14.86 22.04 9.02
C VAL A 319 13.39 21.79 9.35
N VAL A 320 13.10 21.49 10.62
CA VAL A 320 11.75 21.60 11.18
C VAL A 320 11.83 22.53 12.39
N PRO A 321 11.15 23.69 12.34
CA PRO A 321 11.17 24.66 13.41
C PRO A 321 10.79 24.06 14.76
N SER A 322 11.52 24.43 15.80
CA SER A 322 11.22 23.96 17.14
C SER A 322 9.91 24.57 17.62
N GLN A 323 8.89 23.72 17.80
CA GLN A 323 7.56 24.13 18.24
C GLN A 323 7.16 23.38 19.50
N ARG A 324 6.18 23.93 20.21
CA ARG A 324 5.58 23.31 21.40
C ARG A 324 4.39 22.47 20.95
N TYR A 325 4.45 21.19 21.26
CA TYR A 325 3.44 20.23 20.87
C TYR A 325 2.67 19.69 22.07
N ASN A 326 1.35 19.67 21.96
CA ASN A 326 0.47 19.01 22.91
C ASN A 326 0.36 17.52 22.52
N ALA A 327 1.41 16.76 22.82
CA ALA A 327 1.52 15.36 22.44
C ALA A 327 1.02 14.38 23.53
N HIS A 328 0.22 14.86 24.52
CA HIS A 328 -0.29 14.03 25.62
C HIS A 328 -1.67 13.43 25.36
N LEU A 329 -2.49 14.07 24.52
CA LEU A 329 -3.81 13.55 24.12
C LEU A 329 -3.73 12.80 22.79
N VAL A 330 -3.03 13.38 21.82
CA VAL A 330 -2.86 12.84 20.48
C VAL A 330 -1.37 12.81 20.17
N PRO A 331 -0.82 11.66 19.73
CA PRO A 331 0.56 11.60 19.28
C PRO A 331 0.82 12.53 18.10
N GLU A 332 2.01 13.11 18.08
CA GLU A 332 2.49 13.91 16.95
C GLU A 332 3.31 13.05 16.00
N ASP A 333 3.11 13.21 14.71
CA ASP A 333 3.89 12.54 13.67
C ASP A 333 4.30 13.51 12.57
N GLY A 334 5.44 13.23 11.95
CA GLY A 334 5.94 14.03 10.85
C GLY A 334 6.96 13.27 10.01
N SER A 335 7.28 13.87 8.87
CA SER A 335 8.30 13.34 7.98
C SER A 335 8.92 14.43 7.13
N LEU A 336 10.12 14.16 6.63
CA LEU A 336 10.92 15.09 5.86
C LEU A 336 11.76 14.33 4.83
N THR A 337 11.75 14.79 3.58
CA THR A 337 12.71 14.31 2.57
C THR A 337 14.02 15.07 2.72
N CYS A 338 15.11 14.34 2.93
CA CYS A 338 16.45 14.90 3.08
C CYS A 338 17.05 15.18 1.70
N SER A 339 17.25 16.45 1.36
CA SER A 339 17.83 16.85 0.07
C SER A 339 19.35 16.72 0.03
N GLU A 340 20.01 16.70 1.18
CA GLU A 340 21.47 16.71 1.30
C GLU A 340 21.95 15.65 2.31
N PRO A 341 23.16 15.09 2.13
CA PRO A 341 23.80 14.26 3.15
C PRO A 341 24.17 15.11 4.36
N GLY A 342 24.22 14.49 5.54
CA GLY A 342 24.56 15.18 6.78
C GLY A 342 24.06 14.44 7.99
N VAL A 343 24.11 15.08 9.16
CA VAL A 343 23.60 14.51 10.40
C VAL A 343 22.36 15.25 10.80
N CYS A 344 21.26 14.52 10.86
CA CYS A 344 20.00 15.04 11.35
C CYS A 344 19.89 14.80 12.85
N GLU A 345 19.55 15.84 13.61
CA GLU A 345 19.36 15.80 15.05
C GLU A 345 17.89 16.10 15.38
N TYR A 346 17.20 15.11 15.96
CA TYR A 346 15.93 15.33 16.62
C TYR A 346 16.20 15.88 18.01
N ARG A 347 15.63 17.03 18.34
CA ARG A 347 15.77 17.63 19.67
C ARG A 347 14.42 17.72 20.35
N THR A 348 14.29 17.04 21.49
CA THR A 348 13.14 17.17 22.39
C THR A 348 13.54 17.95 23.63
N ALA A 349 12.74 18.93 24.05
CA ALA A 349 13.05 19.78 25.19
C ALA A 349 11.83 19.99 26.09
N ARG A 350 12.03 19.84 27.41
CA ARG A 350 11.01 20.17 28.41
C ARG A 350 11.33 21.53 29.01
N GLN A 351 10.59 22.58 28.62
CA GLN A 351 10.90 23.93 29.11
C GLN A 351 10.63 24.09 30.61
N ARG A 352 11.32 25.04 31.23
CA ARG A 352 10.91 25.55 32.54
C ARG A 352 9.61 26.32 32.32
N HIS A 353 8.56 26.01 33.07
CA HIS A 353 7.47 26.96 33.29
C HIS A 353 8.11 28.26 33.80
N ILE A 354 8.26 29.25 32.92
CA ILE A 354 8.42 30.64 33.32
C ILE A 354 6.99 31.14 33.37
N SER A 355 6.43 31.15 34.57
CA SER A 355 5.29 32.00 34.86
C SER A 355 5.85 33.42 34.85
N ASP A 356 5.69 34.12 33.74
CA ASP A 356 5.80 35.57 33.74
C ASP A 356 4.66 36.08 34.63
N PHE A 357 5.03 36.60 35.80
CA PHE A 357 4.22 37.52 36.59
C PHE A 357 4.86 38.91 36.48
#